data_AF-A0A0C5GBP3-F1
#
_entry.id   AF-A0A0C5GBP3-F1
#
_cell.length_a   1.000
_cell.length_b   1.000
_cell.length_c   1.000
_cell.angle_alpha   90.00
_cell.angle_beta   90.00
_cell.angle_gamma   90.00
#
_symmetry.space_group_name_H-M   'P 1'
#
loop_
_entity.id
_entity.type
_entity.pdbx_description
1 polymer ?
#
loop_
_entity_poly.entity_id
_entity_poly.type
_entity_poly.pdbx_seq_one_letter_code
_entity_poly.pdbx_strand_id
1 'polypeptide(L)' 'MSGERKRRAWVGDLIHDQDADRRGIVEDVRGGATWVLRPEYGPHRWTSQQPDRLRVIKTREERLRDCDT' A
#
# COMPACT_ATOMS: atom_id res chain seq x y z
N MET A 1 9.73 -0.93 -25.25
CA MET A 1 8.89 -1.44 -24.13
C MET A 1 9.15 -0.54 -22.94
N SER A 2 8.48 0.60 -22.84
CA SER A 2 8.62 1.51 -21.70
C SER A 2 8.01 0.79 -20.50
N GLY A 3 8.86 0.21 -19.66
CA GLY A 3 8.42 -0.36 -18.39
C GLY A 3 7.74 0.75 -17.63
N GLU A 4 6.42 0.69 -17.54
CA GLU A 4 5.65 1.49 -16.60
C GLU A 4 6.34 1.31 -15.25
N ARG A 5 7.03 2.35 -14.78
CA ARG A 5 7.63 2.34 -13.45
C ARG A 5 6.46 2.28 -12.49
N LYS A 6 6.02 1.07 -12.14
CA LYS A 6 5.02 0.86 -11.11
C LYS A 6 5.50 1.65 -9.91
N ARG A 7 4.74 2.69 -9.56
CA ARG A 7 5.03 3.52 -8.40
C ARG A 7 5.11 2.58 -7.20
N ARG A 8 6.26 2.56 -6.54
CA ARG A 8 6.44 1.78 -5.31
C ARG A 8 5.51 2.34 -4.25
N ALA A 9 4.73 1.47 -3.62
CA ALA A 9 3.80 1.86 -2.56
C ALA A 9 4.53 2.62 -1.45
N TRP A 10 3.92 3.70 -0.95
CA TRP A 10 4.50 4.54 0.08
C TRP A 10 3.53 4.81 1.23
N VAL A 11 4.07 5.30 2.35
CA VAL A 11 3.31 5.59 3.58
C VAL A 11 2.06 6.40 3.27
N GLY A 12 0.93 5.86 3.68
CA GLY A 12 -0.40 6.43 3.48
C GLY A 12 -1.08 5.99 2.19
N ASP A 13 -0.46 5.24 1.29
CA ASP A 13 -1.14 4.71 0.10
C ASP A 13 -2.06 3.54 0.47
N LEU A 14 -3.20 3.40 -0.24
CA LEU A 14 -4.02 2.20 -0.25
C LEU A 14 -3.51 1.26 -1.33
N ILE A 15 -3.22 0.03 -0.95
CA ILE A 15 -2.66 -1.00 -1.82
C ILE A 15 -3.55 -2.24 -1.89
N HIS A 16 -3.38 -3.01 -2.96
CA HIS A 16 -3.75 -4.42 -3.07
C HIS A 16 -2.46 -5.25 -2.92
N ASP A 17 -2.40 -6.03 -1.86
CA ASP A 17 -1.37 -7.03 -1.63
C ASP A 17 -1.72 -8.26 -2.47
N GLN A 18 -1.02 -8.43 -3.59
CA GLN A 18 -1.31 -9.50 -4.56
C GLN A 18 -0.95 -10.89 -4.04
N ASP A 19 -0.11 -11.00 -3.01
CA ASP A 19 0.34 -12.29 -2.47
C ASP A 19 -0.75 -12.93 -1.60
N ALA A 20 -1.37 -12.11 -0.74
CA ALA A 20 -2.41 -12.52 0.19
C ALA A 20 -3.83 -12.16 -0.28
N ASP A 21 -3.95 -11.64 -1.50
CA ASP A 21 -5.19 -11.13 -2.11
C ASP A 21 -6.03 -10.25 -1.17
N ARG A 22 -5.40 -9.25 -0.54
CA ARG A 22 -6.05 -8.37 0.44
C ARG A 22 -5.69 -6.90 0.27
N ARG A 23 -6.57 -6.01 0.73
CA ARG A 23 -6.33 -4.56 0.69
C ARG A 23 -5.79 -4.05 2.01
N GLY A 24 -4.89 -3.08 1.93
CA GLY A 24 -4.27 -2.48 3.10
C GLY A 24 -3.73 -1.09 2.84
N ILE A 25 -3.45 -0.38 3.92
CA ILE A 25 -2.84 0.93 3.92
C ILE A 25 -1.40 0.78 4.38
N VAL A 26 -0.47 1.39 3.67
CA VAL A 26 0.92 1.47 4.12
C VAL A 26 0.99 2.39 5.32
N GLU A 27 1.38 1.85 6.47
CA GLU A 27 1.56 2.61 7.71
C GLU A 27 3.01 3.10 7.83
N ASP A 28 3.97 2.27 7.40
CA ASP A 28 5.40 2.55 7.53
C ASP A 28 6.21 1.77 6.48
N VAL A 29 7.42 2.27 6.15
CA VAL A 29 8.40 1.60 5.28
C VAL A 29 9.74 1.56 6.00
N ARG A 30 10.09 0.39 6.54
CA ARG A 30 11.31 0.19 7.33
C ARG A 30 12.48 -0.19 6.43
N GLY A 31 13.56 0.59 6.53
CA GLY A 31 14.81 0.36 5.79
C GLY A 31 14.65 0.33 4.27
N GLY A 32 13.55 0.87 3.72
CA GLY A 32 13.24 0.80 2.28
C GLY A 32 12.95 -0.62 1.74
N ALA A 33 12.79 -1.61 2.62
CA ALA A 33 12.71 -3.03 2.26
C ALA A 33 11.51 -3.76 2.91
N THR A 34 10.96 -3.26 4.02
CA THR A 34 9.79 -3.86 4.68
C THR A 34 8.65 -2.85 4.77
N TRP A 35 7.51 -3.20 4.21
CA TRP A 35 6.27 -2.43 4.29
C TRP A 35 5.45 -2.93 5.46
N VAL A 36 5.11 -2.04 6.38
CA VAL A 36 4.16 -2.30 7.45
C VAL A 36 2.79 -1.86 6.96
N LEU A 37 1.84 -2.79 6.99
CA LEU A 37 0.52 -2.63 6.42
C LEU A 37 -0.52 -2.80 7.51
N ARG A 38 -1.55 -1.96 7.47
CA ARG A 38 -2.79 -2.15 8.24
C ARG A 38 -3.93 -2.43 7.27
N PRO A 39 -4.98 -3.15 7.69
CA PRO A 39 -6.11 -3.38 6.80
C PRO A 39 -6.90 -2.08 6.67
N GLU A 40 -7.67 -1.98 5.59
CA GLU A 40 -8.66 -0.91 5.45
C GLU A 40 -9.70 -0.98 6.59
N TYR A 41 -10.07 -2.21 6.98
CA TYR A 41 -11.01 -2.50 8.06
C TYR A 41 -10.45 -3.57 9.01
N GLY A 42 -10.50 -3.30 10.32
CA GLY A 42 -10.10 -4.24 11.38
C GLY A 42 -8.72 -3.96 11.99
N PRO A 43 -8.30 -4.76 12.99
CA PRO A 43 -7.11 -4.45 13.81
C PRO A 43 -5.81 -5.09 13.32
N HIS A 44 -5.86 -6.06 12.40
CA HIS A 44 -4.72 -6.95 12.11
C HIS A 44 -3.69 -6.31 11.18
N ARG A 45 -2.51 -6.00 11.71
CA ARG A 45 -1.37 -5.53 10.93
C ARG A 45 -0.56 -6.68 10.34
N TRP A 46 0.09 -6.44 9.22
CA TRP A 46 1.06 -7.38 8.65
C TRP A 46 2.24 -6.66 8.02
N THR A 47 3.25 -7.43 7.63
CA THR A 47 4.42 -6.90 6.92
C THR A 47 4.56 -7.58 5.57
N SER A 48 5.10 -6.86 4.59
CA SER A 48 5.48 -7.41 3.28
C SER A 48 6.88 -6.95 2.91
N GLN A 49 7.67 -7.86 2.36
CA GLN A 49 9.00 -7.60 1.81
C GLN A 49 9.00 -7.63 0.28
N GLN A 50 7.82 -7.68 -0.34
CA GLN A 50 7.63 -7.81 -1.79
C GLN A 50 6.95 -6.56 -2.36
N PRO A 51 7.66 -5.43 -2.46
CA PRO A 51 7.07 -4.16 -2.89
C PRO A 51 6.47 -4.20 -4.29
N ASP A 52 7.02 -5.05 -5.18
CA ASP A 52 6.52 -5.18 -6.55
C ASP A 52 5.16 -5.89 -6.63
N ARG A 53 4.74 -6.56 -5.54
CA ARG A 53 3.41 -7.17 -5.37
C ARG A 53 2.43 -6.27 -4.61
N LEU A 54 2.86 -5.09 -4.15
CA LEU A 54 1.99 -4.10 -3.53
C LEU A 54 1.51 -3.11 -4.60
N ARG A 55 0.34 -3.38 -5.18
CA ARG A 55 -0.23 -2.51 -6.21
C ARG A 55 -0.96 -1.34 -5.55
N VAL A 56 -0.51 -0.11 -5.81
CA VAL A 56 -1.23 1.09 -5.37
C VAL A 56 -2.60 1.16 -6.06
N ILE A 57 -3.66 1.23 -5.26
CA ILE A 57 -5.04 1.44 -5.68
C ILE A 57 -5.36 2.94 -5.62
N LYS A 58 -5.04 3.58 -4.48
CA LYS A 58 -5.20 5.02 -4.26
C LYS A 58 -3.97 5.55 -3.54
N THR A 59 -3.51 6.71 -3.93
CA THR A 59 -2.49 7.46 -3.20
C THR A 59 -3.06 7.98 -1.89
N ARG A 60 -2.18 8.36 -0.96
CA ARG A 60 -2.59 9.05 0.27
C ARG A 60 -3.51 10.24 0.00
N GLU A 61 -3.18 11.08 -0.97
CA GLU A 61 -3.93 12.29 -1.31
C GLU A 61 -5.33 11.97 -1.84
N GLU A 62 -5.44 11.01 -2.74
CA GLU A 62 -6.74 10.54 -3.26
C GLU A 62 -7.62 9.99 -2.13
N ARG A 63 -7.04 9.17 -1.24
CA ARG A 63 -7.80 8.63 -0.10
C ARG A 63 -8.30 9.72 0.85
N LEU A 64 -7.50 10.75 1.10
CA LEU A 64 -7.90 11.84 1.99
C LEU A 64 -9.01 12.69 1.38
N ARG A 65 -8.97 12.96 0.07
CA ARG A 65 -10.07 13.66 -0.63
C ARG A 65 -11.41 12.92 -0.50
N ASP A 66 -11.38 11.60 -0.57
CA ASP A 66 -12.60 10.78 -0.44
C ASP A 66 -13.18 10.77 0.98
N CYS A 67 -12.41 11.16 2.02
CA CYS A 67 -12.90 11.25 3.39
C CYS A 67 -13.51 12.62 3.74
N ASP A 68 -13.28 13.65 2.91
CA ASP A 68 -13.80 15.01 3.10
C ASP A 68 -15.20 15.23 2.48
N THR A 69 -15.81 14.19 1.87
CA THR A 69 -17.15 14.25 1.24
C THR A 69 -18.14 13.37 1.98
#